data_AF-A0A7C1IV72-F1
#
_entry.id   AF-A0A7C1IV72-F1
#
_cell.length_a   1.000
_cell.length_b   1.000
_cell.length_c   1.000
_cell.angle_alpha   90.00
_cell.angle_beta   90.00
_cell.angle_gamma   90.00
#
_symmetry.space_group_name_H-M   'P 1'
#
loop_
_entity.id
_entity.type
_entity.pdbx_description
1 polymer ?
#
loop_
_entity_poly.entity_id
_entity_poly.type
_entity_poly.pdbx_seq_one_letter_code
_entity_poly.pdbx_strand_id
1 'polypeptide(L)'
;LKQGLAEKAGIIYKKIGMLDSNKLSEKDRKRQIMIKKHTEAEKLIESGEIDKAIETYKEILQISPESFDVYQKLGELYAEKGDSEQSLKHFEKIVEVYFKNRLYKKALPVYQKILELQPDNFDIKEKIAEIYEREGNESDAKREYLALAEHYWGNKNVDKTDFYAQKAIDFKSIEAHFFKGAAMYEKKEFGEAKKEMDMLLKFKANHMPALTILGKLYKETGQKDEALNTFVKIAKASPESYEALIELGEMQAEKGLTKEGAENFMRAADIMIKKDMKKEAAEIINRITAKDPENVEALHKLADLHVSGGNKKAGADIFVKISDIYAKEGIEDKSREFYRLAEETDPGNSQIVERQKKKDPPKKETPAPAEKEKAPPAGIDPLPDIEPEKIVMDNKKTPPPERDKLKIKTGLDDIFEMAGSSEKTIGKSPGPAPVPLIEEKQTKETKEDIPGLTSLADSYIQTGAFDEGIEMYQKAMALDPGNEELKNKLNAAYSKYAGVPMVDPKKKEEEENKKKE
;
A
#
# COMPACT_ATOMS: atom_id res chain seq x y z
N LEU A 1 -36.57 10.40 -22.56
CA LEU A 1 -36.11 10.55 -23.96
C LEU A 1 -35.09 9.50 -24.40
N LYS A 2 -33.94 9.33 -23.70
CA LYS A 2 -32.87 8.39 -24.08
C LYS A 2 -33.34 6.92 -24.26
N GLN A 3 -34.16 6.38 -23.35
CA GLN A 3 -34.82 5.07 -23.52
C GLN A 3 -35.65 4.98 -24.82
N GLY A 4 -36.51 5.97 -25.07
CA GLY A 4 -37.33 6.03 -26.28
C GLY A 4 -36.54 6.21 -27.58
N LEU A 5 -35.29 6.66 -27.53
CA LEU A 5 -34.38 6.69 -28.69
C LEU A 5 -33.72 5.33 -28.91
N ALA A 6 -33.31 4.62 -27.85
CA ALA A 6 -32.82 3.25 -27.93
C ALA A 6 -33.93 2.29 -28.41
N GLU A 7 -35.17 2.44 -27.93
CA GLU A 7 -36.33 1.72 -28.41
C GLU A 7 -36.65 2.04 -29.88
N LYS A 8 -36.63 3.33 -30.28
CA LYS A 8 -36.81 3.71 -31.69
C LYS A 8 -35.71 3.14 -32.59
N ALA A 9 -34.45 3.16 -32.14
CA ALA A 9 -33.34 2.53 -32.85
C ALA A 9 -33.57 1.01 -32.97
N GLY A 10 -33.90 0.33 -31.88
CA GLY A 10 -34.22 -1.11 -31.88
C GLY A 10 -35.40 -1.47 -32.77
N ILE A 11 -36.44 -0.63 -32.84
CA ILE A 11 -37.58 -0.78 -33.75
C ILE A 11 -37.15 -0.56 -35.22
N ILE A 12 -36.30 0.43 -35.50
CA ILE A 12 -35.75 0.67 -36.84
C ILE A 12 -34.86 -0.50 -37.27
N TYR A 13 -33.99 -1.00 -36.39
CA TYR A 13 -33.16 -2.18 -36.62
C TYR A 13 -34.01 -3.41 -36.92
N LYS A 14 -35.01 -3.72 -36.07
CA LYS A 14 -35.97 -4.82 -36.32
C LYS A 14 -36.69 -4.65 -37.67
N LYS A 15 -37.13 -3.43 -38.04
CA LYS A 15 -37.74 -3.15 -39.35
C LYS A 15 -36.78 -3.34 -40.52
N ILE A 16 -35.52 -2.91 -40.43
CA ILE A 16 -34.50 -3.13 -41.47
C ILE A 16 -34.25 -4.63 -41.65
N GLY A 17 -34.21 -5.39 -40.54
CA GLY A 17 -34.15 -6.86 -40.55
C GLY A 17 -35.30 -7.54 -41.32
N MET A 18 -36.47 -6.90 -41.43
CA MET A 18 -37.66 -7.44 -42.11
C MET A 18 -37.79 -7.02 -43.58
N LEU A 19 -36.87 -6.21 -44.12
CA LEU A 19 -36.91 -5.80 -45.54
C LEU A 19 -36.58 -6.97 -46.50
N ASP A 20 -37.08 -6.88 -47.73
CA ASP A 20 -36.78 -7.84 -48.80
C ASP A 20 -35.32 -7.73 -49.25
N SER A 21 -34.52 -8.75 -48.90
CA SER A 21 -33.07 -8.83 -49.17
C SER A 21 -32.72 -8.62 -50.65
N ASN A 22 -33.64 -8.92 -51.57
CA ASN A 22 -33.42 -8.87 -53.02
C ASN A 22 -33.59 -7.46 -53.61
N LYS A 23 -34.08 -6.50 -52.82
CA LYS A 23 -34.30 -5.09 -53.21
C LYS A 23 -33.32 -4.12 -52.56
N LEU A 24 -32.36 -4.63 -51.79
CA LEU A 24 -31.35 -3.85 -51.08
C LEU A 24 -30.06 -3.74 -51.89
N SER A 25 -29.34 -2.63 -51.73
CA SER A 25 -27.95 -2.53 -52.20
C SER A 25 -27.07 -3.57 -51.46
N GLU A 26 -25.90 -3.93 -52.01
CA GLU A 26 -24.99 -4.85 -51.29
C GLU A 26 -24.61 -4.33 -49.89
N LYS A 27 -24.44 -3.00 -49.74
CA LYS A 27 -24.14 -2.36 -48.47
C LYS A 27 -25.29 -2.53 -47.47
N ASP A 28 -26.52 -2.30 -47.92
CA ASP A 28 -27.71 -2.43 -47.07
C ASP A 28 -28.05 -3.90 -46.78
N ARG A 29 -27.77 -4.82 -47.71
CA ARG A 29 -27.86 -6.27 -47.49
C ARG A 29 -26.84 -6.74 -46.44
N LYS A 30 -25.59 -6.29 -46.50
CA LYS A 30 -24.59 -6.56 -45.44
C LYS A 30 -25.07 -6.00 -44.09
N ARG A 31 -25.54 -4.76 -44.05
CA ARG A 31 -26.12 -4.14 -42.85
C ARG A 31 -27.30 -4.96 -42.30
N GLN A 32 -28.22 -5.41 -43.15
CA GLN A 32 -29.34 -6.24 -42.75
C GLN A 32 -28.89 -7.59 -42.16
N ILE A 33 -27.90 -8.26 -42.77
CA ILE A 33 -27.37 -9.52 -42.27
C ILE A 33 -26.77 -9.34 -40.87
N MET A 34 -25.97 -8.28 -40.67
CA MET A 34 -25.40 -7.97 -39.34
C MET A 34 -26.50 -7.74 -38.30
N ILE A 35 -27.56 -7.01 -38.64
CA ILE A 35 -28.68 -6.76 -37.73
C ILE A 35 -29.42 -8.06 -37.37
N LYS A 36 -29.68 -8.92 -38.36
CA LYS A 36 -30.30 -10.24 -38.12
C LYS A 36 -29.44 -11.08 -37.16
N LYS A 37 -28.13 -11.16 -37.41
CA LYS A 37 -27.18 -11.88 -36.56
C LYS A 37 -27.04 -11.28 -35.16
N HIS A 38 -27.09 -9.96 -35.03
CA HIS A 38 -27.06 -9.30 -33.71
C HIS A 38 -28.30 -9.67 -32.89
N THR A 39 -29.50 -9.61 -33.49
CA THR A 39 -30.75 -10.03 -32.83
C THR A 39 -30.80 -11.53 -32.54
N GLU A 40 -30.14 -12.36 -33.34
CA GLU A 40 -29.97 -13.79 -33.10
C GLU A 40 -29.04 -14.03 -31.90
N ALA A 41 -27.88 -13.37 -31.86
CA ALA A 41 -26.92 -13.47 -30.77
C ALA A 41 -27.49 -12.96 -29.44
N GLU A 42 -28.25 -11.85 -29.44
CA GLU A 42 -28.99 -11.37 -28.25
C GLU A 42 -29.94 -12.43 -27.68
N LYS A 43 -30.73 -13.09 -28.53
CA LYS A 43 -31.63 -14.18 -28.10
C LYS A 43 -30.88 -15.39 -27.56
N LEU A 44 -29.72 -15.70 -28.12
CA LEU A 44 -28.85 -16.78 -27.64
C LEU A 44 -28.24 -16.45 -26.27
N ILE A 45 -27.99 -15.17 -25.98
CA ILE A 45 -27.64 -14.73 -24.61
C ILE A 45 -28.86 -14.90 -23.68
N GLU A 46 -30.04 -14.44 -24.10
CA GLU A 46 -31.28 -14.58 -23.32
C GLU A 46 -31.64 -16.06 -23.03
N SER A 47 -31.29 -17.01 -23.92
CA SER A 47 -31.46 -18.45 -23.70
C SER A 47 -30.31 -19.13 -22.93
N GLY A 48 -29.25 -18.39 -22.56
CA GLY A 48 -28.06 -18.92 -21.90
C GLY A 48 -27.11 -19.70 -22.81
N GLU A 49 -27.32 -19.68 -24.13
CA GLU A 49 -26.51 -20.35 -25.15
C GLU A 49 -25.28 -19.50 -25.56
N ILE A 50 -24.51 -19.07 -24.56
CA ILE A 50 -23.38 -18.13 -24.68
C ILE A 50 -22.38 -18.52 -25.78
N ASP A 51 -22.03 -19.80 -25.90
CA ASP A 51 -21.11 -20.28 -26.94
C ASP A 51 -21.65 -20.06 -28.37
N LYS A 52 -22.95 -20.24 -28.59
CA LYS A 52 -23.57 -19.97 -29.89
C LYS A 52 -23.64 -18.47 -30.16
N ALA A 53 -23.94 -17.66 -29.14
CA ALA A 53 -23.91 -16.20 -29.26
C ALA A 53 -22.51 -15.70 -29.66
N ILE A 54 -21.44 -16.24 -29.05
CA ILE A 54 -20.05 -15.94 -29.39
C ILE A 54 -19.75 -16.26 -30.87
N GLU A 55 -20.12 -17.44 -31.37
CA GLU A 55 -19.93 -17.78 -32.78
C GLU A 55 -20.74 -16.86 -33.71
N THR A 56 -22.00 -16.55 -33.37
CA THR A 56 -22.81 -15.59 -34.15
C THR A 56 -22.18 -14.19 -34.19
N TYR A 57 -21.58 -13.70 -33.09
CA TYR A 57 -20.85 -12.44 -33.08
C TYR A 57 -19.54 -12.49 -33.89
N LYS A 58 -18.80 -13.62 -33.91
CA LYS A 58 -17.64 -13.80 -34.78
C LYS A 58 -18.00 -13.72 -36.27
N GLU A 59 -19.15 -14.28 -36.67
CA GLU A 59 -19.66 -14.14 -38.03
C GLU A 59 -20.00 -12.69 -38.39
N ILE A 60 -20.41 -11.85 -37.43
CA ILE A 60 -20.58 -10.41 -37.67
C ILE A 60 -19.24 -9.74 -37.92
N LEU A 61 -18.17 -10.10 -37.19
CA LEU A 61 -16.81 -9.59 -37.44
C LEU A 61 -16.27 -9.98 -38.82
N GLN A 62 -16.66 -11.13 -39.38
CA GLN A 62 -16.31 -11.48 -40.77
C GLN A 62 -16.93 -10.53 -41.80
N ILE A 63 -18.09 -9.94 -41.49
CA ILE A 63 -18.81 -8.99 -42.36
C ILE A 63 -18.33 -7.54 -42.13
N SER A 64 -18.03 -7.20 -40.86
CA SER A 64 -17.56 -5.89 -40.44
C SER A 64 -16.44 -6.01 -39.38
N PRO A 65 -15.17 -6.16 -39.81
CA PRO A 65 -14.04 -6.35 -38.90
C PRO A 65 -13.76 -5.19 -37.94
N GLU A 66 -14.36 -4.01 -38.13
CA GLU A 66 -14.15 -2.82 -37.30
C GLU A 66 -15.34 -2.52 -36.35
N SER A 67 -16.21 -3.51 -36.10
CA SER A 67 -17.41 -3.29 -35.26
C SER A 67 -17.08 -3.30 -33.75
N PHE A 68 -16.97 -2.09 -33.17
CA PHE A 68 -16.67 -1.91 -31.74
C PHE A 68 -17.69 -2.55 -30.81
N ASP A 69 -18.98 -2.40 -31.11
CA ASP A 69 -20.06 -2.95 -30.28
C ASP A 69 -19.96 -4.48 -30.20
N VAL A 70 -19.57 -5.14 -31.30
CA VAL A 70 -19.36 -6.58 -31.38
C VAL A 70 -18.10 -7.01 -30.64
N TYR A 71 -17.00 -6.27 -30.75
CA TYR A 71 -15.82 -6.52 -29.92
C TYR A 71 -16.12 -6.36 -28.43
N GLN A 72 -16.91 -5.36 -28.04
CA GLN A 72 -17.33 -5.19 -26.64
C GLN A 72 -18.19 -6.36 -26.19
N LYS A 73 -19.17 -6.80 -26.99
CA LYS A 73 -20.02 -7.94 -26.68
C LYS A 73 -19.22 -9.24 -26.55
N LEU A 74 -18.28 -9.52 -27.45
CA LEU A 74 -17.39 -10.67 -27.34
C LEU A 74 -16.53 -10.60 -26.07
N GLY A 75 -15.94 -9.44 -25.77
CA GLY A 75 -15.16 -9.24 -24.53
C GLY A 75 -15.99 -9.52 -23.27
N GLU A 76 -17.22 -9.02 -23.23
CA GLU A 76 -18.17 -9.26 -22.12
C GLU A 76 -18.56 -10.74 -21.98
N LEU A 77 -18.91 -11.42 -23.09
CA LEU A 77 -19.29 -12.84 -23.07
C LEU A 77 -18.13 -13.78 -22.69
N TYR A 78 -16.91 -13.47 -23.14
CA TYR A 78 -15.73 -14.23 -22.74
C TYR A 78 -15.37 -14.00 -21.27
N ALA A 79 -15.56 -12.79 -20.74
CA ALA A 79 -15.40 -12.52 -19.30
C ALA A 79 -16.44 -13.28 -18.46
N GLU A 80 -17.72 -13.30 -18.89
CA GLU A 80 -18.79 -14.06 -18.22
C GLU A 80 -18.50 -15.57 -18.19
N LYS A 81 -17.89 -16.10 -19.26
CA LYS A 81 -17.41 -17.49 -19.34
C LYS A 81 -16.15 -17.77 -18.48
N GLY A 82 -15.50 -16.74 -17.95
CA GLY A 82 -14.22 -16.84 -17.24
C GLY A 82 -12.99 -17.00 -18.15
N ASP A 83 -13.15 -16.84 -19.45
CA ASP A 83 -12.04 -16.83 -20.42
C ASP A 83 -11.46 -15.41 -20.52
N SER A 84 -10.68 -15.05 -19.50
CA SER A 84 -10.04 -13.75 -19.40
C SER A 84 -9.07 -13.48 -20.57
N GLU A 85 -8.44 -14.51 -21.15
CA GLU A 85 -7.48 -14.34 -22.25
C GLU A 85 -8.18 -13.86 -23.53
N GLN A 86 -9.30 -14.47 -23.92
CA GLN A 86 -10.08 -14.01 -25.08
C GLN A 86 -10.78 -12.68 -24.80
N SER A 87 -11.26 -12.48 -23.55
CA SER A 87 -11.87 -11.21 -23.15
C SER A 87 -10.91 -10.03 -23.33
N LEU A 88 -9.69 -10.15 -22.82
CA LEU A 88 -8.63 -9.14 -22.95
C LEU A 88 -8.32 -8.85 -24.42
N LYS A 89 -8.11 -9.87 -25.26
CA LYS A 89 -7.84 -9.69 -26.71
C LYS A 89 -8.92 -8.87 -27.41
N HIS A 90 -10.18 -9.04 -27.03
CA HIS A 90 -11.29 -8.27 -27.61
C HIS A 90 -11.34 -6.83 -27.08
N PHE A 91 -11.11 -6.60 -25.78
CA PHE A 91 -11.01 -5.24 -25.24
C PHE A 91 -9.80 -4.46 -25.77
N GLU A 92 -8.64 -5.11 -25.91
CA GLU A 92 -7.44 -4.55 -26.54
C GLU A 92 -7.70 -4.05 -27.97
N LYS A 93 -8.51 -4.77 -28.77
CA LYS A 93 -8.88 -4.33 -30.13
C LYS A 93 -9.70 -3.04 -30.13
N ILE A 94 -10.60 -2.87 -29.16
CA ILE A 94 -11.38 -1.63 -29.03
C ILE A 94 -10.45 -0.46 -28.67
N VAL A 95 -9.57 -0.67 -27.69
CA VAL A 95 -8.55 0.32 -27.27
C VAL A 95 -7.64 0.71 -28.44
N GLU A 96 -7.11 -0.26 -29.18
CA GLU A 96 -6.22 -0.04 -30.33
C GLU A 96 -6.85 0.93 -31.34
N VAL A 97 -8.14 0.73 -31.65
CA VAL A 97 -8.83 1.54 -32.65
C VAL A 97 -9.29 2.89 -32.08
N TYR A 98 -9.65 3.00 -30.80
CA TYR A 98 -9.86 4.30 -30.16
C TYR A 98 -8.58 5.14 -30.14
N PHE A 99 -7.42 4.55 -29.85
CA PHE A 99 -6.13 5.26 -29.91
C PHE A 99 -5.77 5.70 -31.33
N LYS A 100 -5.96 4.83 -32.33
CA LYS A 100 -5.77 5.18 -33.76
C LYS A 100 -6.64 6.36 -34.19
N ASN A 101 -7.89 6.41 -33.75
CA ASN A 101 -8.85 7.48 -34.07
C ASN A 101 -8.79 8.70 -33.12
N ARG A 102 -7.81 8.74 -32.20
CA ARG A 102 -7.65 9.80 -31.18
C ARG A 102 -8.83 9.96 -30.21
N LEU A 103 -9.65 8.92 -30.04
CA LEU A 103 -10.84 8.88 -29.18
C LEU A 103 -10.47 8.46 -27.73
N TYR A 104 -9.45 9.09 -27.16
CA TYR A 104 -8.81 8.69 -25.89
C TYR A 104 -9.79 8.55 -24.73
N LYS A 105 -10.67 9.53 -24.53
CA LYS A 105 -11.75 9.47 -23.52
C LYS A 105 -12.65 8.24 -23.62
N LYS A 106 -12.87 7.69 -24.82
CA LYS A 106 -13.69 6.47 -25.02
C LYS A 106 -12.95 5.19 -24.62
N ALA A 107 -11.61 5.21 -24.53
CA ALA A 107 -10.82 4.07 -24.10
C ALA A 107 -10.84 3.85 -22.57
N LEU A 108 -11.08 4.90 -21.77
CA LEU A 108 -11.16 4.81 -20.30
C LEU A 108 -12.07 3.69 -19.77
N PRO A 109 -13.36 3.58 -20.16
CA PRO A 109 -14.23 2.49 -19.68
C PRO A 109 -13.78 1.10 -20.14
N VAL A 110 -13.07 1.00 -21.26
CA VAL A 110 -12.51 -0.28 -21.75
C VAL A 110 -11.27 -0.68 -20.94
N TYR A 111 -10.40 0.29 -20.63
CA TYR A 111 -9.28 0.07 -19.72
C TYR A 111 -9.72 -0.26 -18.30
N GLN A 112 -10.85 0.30 -17.83
CA GLN A 112 -11.45 -0.10 -16.55
C GLN A 112 -11.86 -1.59 -16.59
N LYS A 113 -12.51 -2.07 -17.65
CA LYS A 113 -12.80 -3.51 -17.81
C LYS A 113 -11.55 -4.39 -17.90
N ILE A 114 -10.47 -3.90 -18.51
CA ILE A 114 -9.18 -4.59 -18.51
C ILE A 114 -8.60 -4.67 -17.07
N LEU A 115 -8.71 -3.62 -16.26
CA LEU A 115 -8.30 -3.63 -14.85
C LEU A 115 -9.23 -4.46 -13.94
N GLU A 116 -10.51 -4.63 -14.27
CA GLU A 116 -11.40 -5.57 -13.59
C GLU A 116 -10.92 -7.03 -13.75
N LEU A 117 -10.36 -7.37 -14.92
CA LEU A 117 -9.75 -8.67 -15.21
C LEU A 117 -8.30 -8.79 -14.70
N GLN A 118 -7.56 -7.68 -14.65
CA GLN A 118 -6.15 -7.62 -14.24
C GLN A 118 -5.88 -6.38 -13.36
N PRO A 119 -6.21 -6.42 -12.06
CA PRO A 119 -6.09 -5.25 -11.16
C PRO A 119 -4.67 -4.66 -11.07
N ASP A 120 -3.66 -5.53 -11.18
CA ASP A 120 -2.24 -5.22 -11.08
C ASP A 120 -1.56 -4.95 -12.45
N ASN A 121 -2.34 -4.66 -13.50
CA ASN A 121 -1.76 -4.27 -14.80
C ASN A 121 -1.38 -2.77 -14.80
N PHE A 122 -0.15 -2.49 -14.36
CA PHE A 122 0.36 -1.11 -14.25
C PHE A 122 0.64 -0.43 -15.60
N ASP A 123 0.86 -1.18 -16.68
CA ASP A 123 0.95 -0.60 -18.04
C ASP A 123 -0.40 0.01 -18.48
N ILE A 124 -1.51 -0.59 -18.05
CA ILE A 124 -2.86 -0.05 -18.29
C ILE A 124 -3.14 1.16 -17.39
N LYS A 125 -2.68 1.14 -16.12
CA LYS A 125 -2.76 2.32 -15.24
C LYS A 125 -1.96 3.51 -15.80
N GLU A 126 -0.78 3.28 -16.36
CA GLU A 126 -0.02 4.30 -17.10
C GLU A 126 -0.82 4.87 -18.27
N LYS A 127 -1.46 4.03 -19.09
CA LYS A 127 -2.29 4.48 -20.22
C LYS A 127 -3.52 5.27 -19.77
N ILE A 128 -4.12 4.94 -18.63
CA ILE A 128 -5.20 5.74 -18.03
C ILE A 128 -4.67 7.12 -17.58
N ALA A 129 -3.50 7.17 -16.93
CA ALA A 129 -2.87 8.42 -16.50
C ALA A 129 -2.55 9.36 -17.69
N GLU A 130 -2.00 8.80 -18.79
CA GLU A 130 -1.75 9.53 -20.04
C GLU A 130 -3.03 10.11 -20.67
N ILE A 131 -4.18 9.42 -20.53
CA ILE A 131 -5.45 9.94 -21.02
C ILE A 131 -5.90 11.11 -20.14
N TYR A 132 -5.83 11.01 -18.81
CA TYR A 132 -6.21 12.12 -17.93
C TYR A 132 -5.32 13.35 -18.10
N GLU A 133 -3.99 13.17 -18.29
CA GLU A 133 -3.07 14.25 -18.67
C GLU A 133 -3.54 14.95 -19.95
N ARG A 134 -3.88 14.17 -21.00
CA ARG A 134 -4.26 14.69 -22.31
C ARG A 134 -5.61 15.38 -22.34
N GLU A 135 -6.57 14.92 -21.55
CA GLU A 135 -7.90 15.52 -21.40
C GLU A 135 -7.87 16.74 -20.45
N GLY A 136 -6.72 17.08 -19.86
CA GLY A 136 -6.58 18.20 -18.91
C GLY A 136 -7.19 17.94 -17.54
N ASN A 137 -7.48 16.68 -17.19
CA ASN A 137 -8.02 16.30 -15.89
C ASN A 137 -6.88 16.17 -14.87
N GLU A 138 -6.40 17.32 -14.38
CA GLU A 138 -5.28 17.40 -13.44
C GLU A 138 -5.50 16.52 -12.18
N SER A 139 -6.73 16.42 -11.67
CA SER A 139 -7.00 15.73 -10.40
C SER A 139 -6.85 14.22 -10.51
N ASP A 140 -7.41 13.61 -11.56
CA ASP A 140 -7.26 12.18 -11.78
C ASP A 140 -5.83 11.84 -12.28
N ALA A 141 -5.24 12.65 -13.18
CA ALA A 141 -3.86 12.46 -13.62
C ALA A 141 -2.87 12.45 -12.44
N LYS A 142 -3.00 13.41 -11.52
CA LYS A 142 -2.23 13.48 -10.26
C LYS A 142 -2.35 12.20 -9.44
N ARG A 143 -3.57 11.65 -9.29
CA ARG A 143 -3.81 10.43 -8.49
C ARG A 143 -3.13 9.21 -9.13
N GLU A 144 -3.33 9.01 -10.43
CA GLU A 144 -2.79 7.83 -11.12
C GLU A 144 -1.24 7.89 -11.19
N TYR A 145 -0.64 9.05 -11.44
CA TYR A 145 0.82 9.20 -11.42
C TYR A 145 1.43 9.02 -10.02
N LEU A 146 0.75 9.46 -8.95
CA LEU A 146 1.19 9.20 -7.58
C LEU A 146 1.17 7.69 -7.27
N ALA A 147 0.10 6.98 -7.66
CA ALA A 147 -0.01 5.53 -7.48
C ALA A 147 1.04 4.75 -8.29
N LEU A 148 1.40 5.22 -9.48
CA LEU A 148 2.51 4.66 -10.28
C LEU A 148 3.86 4.87 -9.57
N ALA A 149 4.13 6.08 -9.05
CA ALA A 149 5.36 6.36 -8.30
C ALA A 149 5.49 5.46 -7.06
N GLU A 150 4.42 5.30 -6.29
CA GLU A 150 4.36 4.42 -5.12
C GLU A 150 4.60 2.94 -5.48
N HIS A 151 3.97 2.44 -6.54
CA HIS A 151 4.18 1.07 -7.03
C HIS A 151 5.63 0.81 -7.44
N TYR A 152 6.22 1.70 -8.24
CA TYR A 152 7.59 1.51 -8.70
C TYR A 152 8.61 1.69 -7.56
N TRP A 153 8.29 2.49 -6.54
CA TRP A 153 9.08 2.59 -5.32
C TRP A 153 9.09 1.27 -4.53
N GLY A 154 7.92 0.67 -4.29
CA GLY A 154 7.80 -0.64 -3.64
C GLY A 154 8.55 -1.75 -4.41
N ASN A 155 8.56 -1.67 -5.73
CA ASN A 155 9.32 -2.56 -6.62
C ASN A 155 10.80 -2.19 -6.79
N LYS A 156 11.32 -1.20 -6.04
CA LYS A 156 12.71 -0.71 -6.07
C LYS A 156 13.19 -0.25 -7.45
N ASN A 157 12.27 0.14 -8.32
CA ASN A 157 12.57 0.71 -9.63
C ASN A 157 12.72 2.23 -9.49
N VAL A 158 13.92 2.65 -9.08
CA VAL A 158 14.27 4.03 -8.74
C VAL A 158 14.02 4.99 -9.91
N ASP A 159 14.32 4.59 -11.14
CA ASP A 159 14.15 5.46 -12.33
C ASP A 159 12.68 5.68 -12.70
N LYS A 160 11.84 4.63 -12.65
CA LYS A 160 10.40 4.80 -12.84
C LYS A 160 9.75 5.56 -11.67
N THR A 161 10.23 5.37 -10.45
CA THR A 161 9.76 6.14 -9.27
C THR A 161 9.96 7.63 -9.49
N ASP A 162 11.18 8.04 -9.85
CA ASP A 162 11.54 9.43 -10.16
C ASP A 162 10.67 10.01 -11.29
N PHE A 163 10.54 9.27 -12.41
CA PHE A 163 9.73 9.69 -13.56
C PHE A 163 8.25 9.95 -13.21
N TYR A 164 7.57 9.00 -12.56
CA TYR A 164 6.15 9.17 -12.22
C TYR A 164 5.93 10.12 -11.05
N ALA A 165 6.89 10.22 -10.11
CA ALA A 165 6.84 11.21 -9.06
C ALA A 165 6.96 12.63 -9.65
N GLN A 166 7.86 12.86 -10.61
CA GLN A 166 7.95 14.14 -11.32
C GLN A 166 6.64 14.45 -12.06
N LYS A 167 6.05 13.49 -12.78
CA LYS A 167 4.73 13.65 -13.41
C LYS A 167 3.64 14.05 -12.40
N ALA A 168 3.59 13.42 -11.23
CA ALA A 168 2.64 13.79 -10.18
C ALA A 168 2.92 15.18 -9.57
N ILE A 169 4.19 15.61 -9.46
CA ILE A 169 4.61 16.95 -9.04
C ILE A 169 4.18 18.00 -10.07
N ASP A 170 4.25 17.71 -11.37
CA ASP A 170 3.78 18.61 -12.44
C ASP A 170 2.26 18.88 -12.31
N PHE A 171 1.49 17.88 -11.85
CA PHE A 171 0.09 18.03 -11.44
C PHE A 171 -0.11 18.46 -9.97
N LYS A 172 0.91 19.07 -9.34
CA LYS A 172 0.86 19.69 -8.00
C LYS A 172 0.61 18.68 -6.85
N SER A 173 1.04 17.43 -6.98
CA SER A 173 1.08 16.50 -5.84
C SER A 173 2.17 16.89 -4.86
N ILE A 174 1.78 17.14 -3.61
CA ILE A 174 2.74 17.37 -2.52
C ILE A 174 3.34 16.04 -2.06
N GLU A 175 2.55 14.97 -2.07
CA GLU A 175 2.92 13.61 -1.70
C GLU A 175 4.05 13.06 -2.57
N ALA A 176 4.02 13.34 -3.87
CA ALA A 176 5.01 12.85 -4.84
C ALA A 176 6.45 13.31 -4.55
N HIS A 177 6.64 14.44 -3.86
CA HIS A 177 7.96 14.87 -3.39
C HIS A 177 8.62 13.85 -2.43
N PHE A 178 7.85 13.03 -1.70
CA PHE A 178 8.40 11.90 -0.93
C PHE A 178 9.09 10.90 -1.85
N PHE A 179 8.36 10.38 -2.84
CA PHE A 179 8.85 9.34 -3.75
C PHE A 179 10.02 9.84 -4.59
N LYS A 180 9.96 11.08 -5.10
CA LYS A 180 11.08 11.67 -5.83
C LYS A 180 12.30 11.87 -4.93
N GLY A 181 12.14 12.45 -3.74
CA GLY A 181 13.25 12.67 -2.82
C GLY A 181 13.87 11.36 -2.31
N ALA A 182 13.06 10.30 -2.17
CA ALA A 182 13.53 8.96 -1.83
C ALA A 182 14.33 8.34 -2.99
N ALA A 183 13.83 8.45 -4.23
CA ALA A 183 14.56 8.01 -5.42
C ALA A 183 15.91 8.75 -5.57
N MET A 184 15.95 10.06 -5.34
CA MET A 184 17.19 10.84 -5.37
C MET A 184 18.16 10.47 -4.25
N TYR A 185 17.67 10.09 -3.07
CA TYR A 185 18.51 9.57 -1.99
C TYR A 185 19.17 8.24 -2.37
N GLU A 186 18.43 7.31 -3.00
CA GLU A 186 19.01 6.05 -3.53
C GLU A 186 20.04 6.30 -4.66
N LYS A 187 19.80 7.31 -5.52
CA LYS A 187 20.77 7.79 -6.53
C LYS A 187 21.99 8.49 -5.91
N LYS A 188 21.99 8.76 -4.60
CA LYS A 188 22.99 9.55 -3.84
C LYS A 188 23.04 11.03 -4.25
N GLU A 189 21.98 11.52 -4.88
CA GLU A 189 21.79 12.91 -5.28
C GLU A 189 21.26 13.73 -4.10
N PHE A 190 22.03 13.77 -3.01
CA PHE A 190 21.59 14.31 -1.71
C PHE A 190 21.11 15.76 -1.76
N GLY A 191 21.63 16.57 -2.69
CA GLY A 191 21.14 17.95 -2.89
C GLY A 191 19.70 18.00 -3.38
N GLU A 192 19.34 17.14 -4.33
CA GLU A 192 17.98 17.01 -4.85
C GLU A 192 17.07 16.34 -3.81
N ALA A 193 17.52 15.23 -3.23
CA ALA A 193 16.78 14.51 -2.18
C ALA A 193 16.37 15.44 -1.03
N LYS A 194 17.30 16.27 -0.53
CA LYS A 194 17.02 17.26 0.52
C LYS A 194 15.99 18.30 0.05
N LYS A 195 16.12 18.82 -1.16
CA LYS A 195 15.20 19.83 -1.72
C LYS A 195 13.75 19.30 -1.81
N GLU A 196 13.56 18.07 -2.29
CA GLU A 196 12.22 17.48 -2.40
C GLU A 196 11.65 17.14 -1.02
N MET A 197 12.46 16.62 -0.08
CA MET A 197 12.03 16.38 1.31
C MET A 197 11.66 17.68 2.03
N ASP A 198 12.47 18.74 1.90
CA ASP A 198 12.17 20.08 2.43
C ASP A 198 10.88 20.66 1.84
N MET A 199 10.55 20.34 0.58
CA MET A 199 9.31 20.79 -0.06
C MET A 199 8.08 20.11 0.56
N LEU A 200 8.11 18.79 0.72
CA LEU A 200 7.06 18.02 1.39
C LEU A 200 6.87 18.48 2.85
N LEU A 201 7.97 18.63 3.60
CA LEU A 201 7.94 18.96 5.03
C LEU A 201 7.42 20.37 5.32
N LYS A 202 7.42 21.30 4.35
CA LYS A 202 6.72 22.61 4.48
C LYS A 202 5.21 22.44 4.67
N PHE A 203 4.61 21.44 4.03
CA PHE A 203 3.17 21.17 4.09
C PHE A 203 2.82 20.07 5.10
N LYS A 204 3.70 19.07 5.25
CA LYS A 204 3.52 17.93 6.15
C LYS A 204 4.69 17.82 7.13
N ALA A 205 4.80 18.78 8.06
CA ALA A 205 5.94 18.92 8.98
C ALA A 205 6.32 17.67 9.79
N ASN A 206 5.36 16.78 10.05
CA ASN A 206 5.55 15.52 10.79
C ASN A 206 5.46 14.28 9.87
N HIS A 207 5.84 14.38 8.59
CA HIS A 207 5.87 13.23 7.69
C HIS A 207 7.03 12.29 8.04
N MET A 208 6.77 11.32 8.93
CA MET A 208 7.78 10.44 9.52
C MET A 208 8.73 9.77 8.49
N PRO A 209 8.24 9.19 7.37
CA PRO A 209 9.13 8.62 6.34
C PRO A 209 10.12 9.63 5.75
N ALA A 210 9.68 10.88 5.56
CA ALA A 210 10.52 11.94 4.99
C ALA A 210 11.55 12.46 6.01
N LEU A 211 11.15 12.59 7.28
CA LEU A 211 12.07 12.91 8.36
C LEU A 211 13.16 11.84 8.51
N THR A 212 12.80 10.55 8.38
CA THR A 212 13.77 9.44 8.44
C THR A 212 14.79 9.51 7.30
N ILE A 213 14.36 9.73 6.06
CA ILE A 213 15.28 9.89 4.91
C ILE A 213 16.16 11.13 5.11
N LEU A 214 15.59 12.25 5.54
CA LEU A 214 16.33 13.48 5.80
C LEU A 214 17.37 13.31 6.94
N GLY A 215 17.05 12.57 7.99
CA GLY A 215 17.96 12.21 9.08
C GLY A 215 19.13 11.34 8.60
N LYS A 216 18.85 10.31 7.80
CA LYS A 216 19.87 9.46 7.15
C LYS A 216 20.78 10.27 6.22
N LEU A 217 20.20 11.12 5.38
CA LEU A 217 20.91 12.03 4.47
C LEU A 217 21.85 12.97 5.24
N TYR A 218 21.41 13.54 6.36
CA TYR A 218 22.28 14.34 7.22
C TYR A 218 23.42 13.50 7.84
N LYS A 219 23.17 12.24 8.24
CA LYS A 219 24.21 11.31 8.73
C LYS A 219 25.27 11.04 7.65
N GLU A 220 24.85 10.71 6.43
CA GLU A 220 25.75 10.41 5.29
C GLU A 220 26.55 11.62 4.80
N THR A 221 25.96 12.81 4.86
CA THR A 221 26.63 14.07 4.49
C THR A 221 27.45 14.70 5.63
N GLY A 222 27.52 14.06 6.80
CA GLY A 222 28.30 14.53 7.96
C GLY A 222 27.68 15.69 8.74
N GLN A 223 26.44 16.07 8.44
CA GLN A 223 25.65 17.12 9.11
C GLN A 223 25.10 16.58 10.45
N LYS A 224 26.00 16.36 11.42
CA LYS A 224 25.68 15.65 12.67
C LYS A 224 24.72 16.38 13.61
N ASP A 225 24.66 17.71 13.54
CA ASP A 225 23.75 18.51 14.37
C ASP A 225 22.31 18.44 13.83
N GLU A 226 22.16 18.54 12.52
CA GLU A 226 20.92 18.42 11.78
C GLU A 226 20.35 17.00 11.86
N ALA A 227 21.21 15.97 11.71
CA ALA A 227 20.84 14.57 11.91
C ALA A 227 20.29 14.33 13.32
N LEU A 228 21.04 14.74 14.37
CA LEU A 228 20.60 14.59 15.76
C LEU A 228 19.26 15.30 16.00
N ASN A 229 19.13 16.56 15.58
CA ASN A 229 17.90 17.33 15.75
C ASN A 229 16.71 16.70 15.00
N THR A 230 16.95 16.04 13.87
CA THR A 230 15.92 15.32 13.10
C THR A 230 15.50 14.05 13.83
N PHE A 231 16.44 13.20 14.28
CA PHE A 231 16.09 11.99 15.04
C PHE A 231 15.47 12.29 16.41
N VAL A 232 15.82 13.41 17.07
CA VAL A 232 15.11 13.90 18.27
C VAL A 232 13.64 14.25 17.95
N LYS A 233 13.33 14.84 16.78
CA LYS A 233 11.94 15.08 16.38
C LYS A 233 11.20 13.76 16.13
N ILE A 234 11.83 12.82 15.43
CA ILE A 234 11.25 11.50 15.12
C ILE A 234 10.94 10.74 16.42
N ALA A 235 11.90 10.61 17.34
CA ALA A 235 11.72 9.90 18.60
C ALA A 235 10.73 10.58 19.56
N LYS A 236 10.47 11.89 19.42
CA LYS A 236 9.40 12.61 20.13
C LYS A 236 8.02 12.38 19.52
N ALA A 237 7.92 12.34 18.19
CA ALA A 237 6.66 12.12 17.48
C ALA A 237 6.24 10.64 17.46
N SER A 238 7.20 9.71 17.51
CA SER A 238 6.97 8.27 17.56
C SER A 238 7.82 7.61 18.66
N PRO A 239 7.43 7.73 19.95
CA PRO A 239 8.20 7.21 21.08
C PRO A 239 8.41 5.69 21.09
N GLU A 240 7.67 4.94 20.26
CA GLU A 240 7.75 3.49 20.10
C GLU A 240 8.50 3.05 18.82
N SER A 241 9.04 3.97 18.00
CA SER A 241 9.97 3.59 16.93
C SER A 241 11.34 3.29 17.53
N TYR A 242 11.65 2.00 17.65
CA TYR A 242 12.95 1.54 18.14
C TYR A 242 14.06 1.89 17.15
N GLU A 243 13.77 1.96 15.84
CA GLU A 243 14.69 2.39 14.79
C GLU A 243 15.13 3.84 15.01
N ALA A 244 14.19 4.75 15.29
CA ALA A 244 14.48 6.14 15.60
C ALA A 244 15.29 6.31 16.89
N LEU A 245 15.02 5.47 17.90
CA LEU A 245 15.76 5.46 19.16
C LEU A 245 17.18 4.90 19.00
N ILE A 246 17.39 3.91 18.12
CA ILE A 246 18.73 3.40 17.77
C ILE A 246 19.53 4.49 17.06
N GLU A 247 18.98 5.11 16.02
CA GLU A 247 19.63 6.21 15.28
C GLU A 247 19.94 7.40 16.20
N LEU A 248 19.01 7.78 17.09
CA LEU A 248 19.25 8.81 18.10
C LEU A 248 20.37 8.40 19.08
N GLY A 249 20.38 7.15 19.54
CA GLY A 249 21.41 6.61 20.43
C GLY A 249 22.80 6.59 19.80
N GLU A 250 22.90 6.22 18.52
CA GLU A 250 24.13 6.32 17.72
C GLU A 250 24.63 7.76 17.67
N MET A 251 23.77 8.70 17.25
CA MET A 251 24.13 10.11 17.10
C MET A 251 24.55 10.77 18.43
N GLN A 252 23.92 10.40 19.55
CA GLN A 252 24.31 10.86 20.88
C GLN A 252 25.65 10.26 21.32
N ALA A 253 25.83 8.95 21.14
CA ALA A 253 27.06 8.25 21.50
C ALA A 253 28.25 8.66 20.63
N GLU A 254 28.05 9.18 19.42
CA GLU A 254 29.10 9.82 18.61
C GLU A 254 29.52 11.20 19.13
N LYS A 255 28.60 11.96 19.73
CA LYS A 255 28.89 13.25 20.38
C LYS A 255 29.47 13.15 21.78
N GLY A 256 29.65 11.93 22.30
CA GLY A 256 30.10 11.68 23.67
C GLY A 256 28.99 11.80 24.73
N LEU A 257 27.72 11.93 24.31
CA LEU A 257 26.54 11.87 25.18
C LEU A 257 26.20 10.40 25.49
N THR A 258 27.14 9.71 26.14
CA THR A 258 27.13 8.24 26.29
C THR A 258 25.97 7.76 27.15
N LYS A 259 25.53 8.54 28.15
CA LYS A 259 24.42 8.17 29.04
C LYS A 259 23.09 8.27 28.31
N GLU A 260 22.82 9.41 27.68
CA GLU A 260 21.62 9.67 26.90
C GLU A 260 21.50 8.69 25.72
N GLY A 261 22.64 8.37 25.09
CA GLY A 261 22.70 7.34 24.04
C GLY A 261 22.36 5.95 24.55
N ALA A 262 22.91 5.55 25.71
CA ALA A 262 22.60 4.28 26.36
C ALA A 262 21.12 4.19 26.78
N GLU A 263 20.52 5.25 27.33
CA GLU A 263 19.09 5.32 27.66
C GLU A 263 18.20 5.07 26.44
N ASN A 264 18.51 5.68 25.29
CA ASN A 264 17.75 5.46 24.06
C ASN A 264 17.96 4.06 23.46
N PHE A 265 19.17 3.50 23.55
CA PHE A 265 19.41 2.09 23.19
C PHE A 265 18.65 1.11 24.10
N MET A 266 18.60 1.35 25.41
CA MET A 266 17.82 0.52 26.35
C MET A 266 16.33 0.56 26.03
N ARG A 267 15.78 1.76 25.78
CA ARG A 267 14.37 1.92 25.36
C ARG A 267 14.07 1.21 24.04
N ALA A 268 14.98 1.31 23.06
CA ALA A 268 14.84 0.59 21.80
C ALA A 268 14.82 -0.94 22.02
N ALA A 269 15.77 -1.45 22.78
CA ALA A 269 15.85 -2.87 23.12
C ALA A 269 14.57 -3.36 23.85
N ASP A 270 14.02 -2.58 24.78
CA ASP A 270 12.76 -2.94 25.47
C ASP A 270 11.56 -3.03 24.53
N ILE A 271 11.48 -2.16 23.51
CA ILE A 271 10.44 -2.24 22.46
C ILE A 271 10.66 -3.49 21.59
N MET A 272 11.91 -3.78 21.21
CA MET A 272 12.28 -4.93 20.41
C MET A 272 11.97 -6.26 21.14
N ILE A 273 12.25 -6.34 22.44
CA ILE A 273 11.91 -7.51 23.29
C ILE A 273 10.39 -7.74 23.33
N LYS A 274 9.59 -6.66 23.44
CA LYS A 274 8.11 -6.75 23.39
C LYS A 274 7.60 -7.24 22.03
N LYS A 275 8.36 -7.00 20.95
CA LYS A 275 8.11 -7.52 19.58
C LYS A 275 8.73 -8.91 19.33
N ASP A 276 9.24 -9.59 20.36
CA ASP A 276 9.98 -10.87 20.32
C ASP A 276 11.30 -10.85 19.52
N MET A 277 11.81 -9.66 19.16
CA MET A 277 13.08 -9.44 18.45
C MET A 277 14.28 -9.50 19.42
N LYS A 278 14.39 -10.62 20.15
CA LYS A 278 15.32 -10.79 21.28
C LYS A 278 16.80 -10.80 20.87
N LYS A 279 17.12 -11.28 19.66
CA LYS A 279 18.51 -11.33 19.16
C LYS A 279 18.99 -9.93 18.79
N GLU A 280 18.15 -9.21 18.08
CA GLU A 280 18.35 -7.85 17.62
C GLU A 280 18.43 -6.90 18.83
N ALA A 281 17.58 -7.11 19.86
CA ALA A 281 17.68 -6.39 21.12
C ALA A 281 19.03 -6.63 21.84
N ALA A 282 19.53 -7.87 21.85
CA ALA A 282 20.84 -8.19 22.40
C ALA A 282 21.98 -7.51 21.61
N GLU A 283 21.87 -7.41 20.28
CA GLU A 283 22.83 -6.64 19.47
C GLU A 283 22.84 -5.15 19.82
N ILE A 284 21.67 -4.54 20.06
CA ILE A 284 21.59 -3.14 20.52
C ILE A 284 22.20 -2.96 21.90
N ILE A 285 21.93 -3.85 22.86
CA ILE A 285 22.50 -3.78 24.21
C ILE A 285 24.03 -3.99 24.18
N ASN A 286 24.55 -4.83 23.29
CA ASN A 286 26.00 -4.99 23.08
C ASN A 286 26.68 -3.69 22.63
N ARG A 287 25.98 -2.76 21.95
CA ARG A 287 26.54 -1.44 21.61
C ARG A 287 26.74 -0.57 22.84
N ILE A 288 25.89 -0.72 23.86
CA ILE A 288 26.05 -0.06 25.16
C ILE A 288 27.28 -0.63 25.86
N THR A 289 27.33 -1.95 26.05
CA THR A 289 28.40 -2.62 26.81
C THR A 289 29.78 -2.55 26.12
N ALA A 290 29.82 -2.29 24.81
CA ALA A 290 31.06 -1.99 24.08
C ALA A 290 31.61 -0.59 24.36
N LYS A 291 30.76 0.42 24.65
CA LYS A 291 31.18 1.78 25.00
C LYS A 291 31.32 1.99 26.52
N ASP A 292 30.48 1.33 27.30
CA ASP A 292 30.46 1.34 28.76
C ASP A 292 30.48 -0.11 29.29
N PRO A 293 31.65 -0.74 29.39
CA PRO A 293 31.77 -2.14 29.81
C PRO A 293 31.39 -2.40 31.26
N GLU A 294 31.17 -1.38 32.09
CA GLU A 294 30.74 -1.50 33.49
C GLU A 294 29.25 -1.15 33.67
N ASN A 295 28.49 -0.93 32.58
CA ASN A 295 27.06 -0.67 32.62
C ASN A 295 26.26 -1.89 33.11
N VAL A 296 26.01 -1.96 34.42
CA VAL A 296 25.33 -3.10 35.07
C VAL A 296 23.92 -3.33 34.53
N GLU A 297 23.17 -2.28 34.20
CA GLU A 297 21.79 -2.42 33.71
C GLU A 297 21.75 -3.09 32.31
N ALA A 298 22.61 -2.64 31.39
CA ALA A 298 22.78 -3.25 30.08
C ALA A 298 23.33 -4.68 30.18
N LEU A 299 24.32 -4.93 31.05
CA LEU A 299 24.86 -6.27 31.28
C LEU A 299 23.79 -7.24 31.81
N HIS A 300 22.96 -6.81 32.77
CA HIS A 300 21.89 -7.65 33.33
C HIS A 300 20.89 -8.04 32.24
N LYS A 301 20.39 -7.06 31.48
CA LYS A 301 19.44 -7.30 30.40
C LYS A 301 20.02 -8.18 29.28
N LEU A 302 21.33 -8.06 28.99
CA LEU A 302 22.03 -8.93 28.04
C LEU A 302 22.13 -10.38 28.55
N ALA A 303 22.38 -10.57 29.86
CA ALA A 303 22.42 -11.90 30.47
C ALA A 303 21.05 -12.58 30.37
N ASP A 304 19.96 -11.89 30.71
CA ASP A 304 18.59 -12.40 30.63
C ASP A 304 18.20 -12.82 29.20
N LEU A 305 18.61 -12.05 28.20
CA LEU A 305 18.41 -12.39 26.78
C LEU A 305 19.20 -13.63 26.36
N HIS A 306 20.43 -13.81 26.86
CA HIS A 306 21.19 -15.02 26.60
C HIS A 306 20.60 -16.25 27.29
N VAL A 307 20.16 -16.15 28.55
CA VAL A 307 19.52 -17.25 29.29
C VAL A 307 18.20 -17.64 28.64
N SER A 308 17.32 -16.69 28.37
CA SER A 308 16.02 -16.93 27.71
C SER A 308 16.17 -17.41 26.25
N GLY A 309 17.25 -17.01 25.56
CA GLY A 309 17.66 -17.55 24.27
C GLY A 309 18.34 -18.93 24.32
N GLY A 310 18.44 -19.56 25.50
CA GLY A 310 19.02 -20.90 25.70
C GLY A 310 20.55 -20.93 25.84
N ASN A 311 21.25 -19.81 25.66
CA ASN A 311 22.69 -19.70 25.86
C ASN A 311 23.03 -19.40 27.34
N LYS A 312 22.68 -20.35 28.22
CA LYS A 312 22.88 -20.26 29.67
C LYS A 312 24.31 -19.90 30.06
N LYS A 313 25.31 -20.50 29.39
CA LYS A 313 26.73 -20.22 29.65
C LYS A 313 27.07 -18.75 29.50
N ALA A 314 26.68 -18.12 28.38
CA ALA A 314 26.95 -16.70 28.16
C ALA A 314 26.22 -15.80 29.17
N GLY A 315 25.01 -16.16 29.58
CA GLY A 315 24.30 -15.48 30.67
C GLY A 315 25.06 -15.56 31.99
N ALA A 316 25.49 -16.75 32.40
CA ALA A 316 26.29 -16.97 33.60
C ALA A 316 27.64 -16.21 33.57
N ASP A 317 28.35 -16.22 32.43
CA ASP A 317 29.60 -15.46 32.26
C ASP A 317 29.38 -13.95 32.46
N ILE A 318 28.23 -13.40 32.04
CA ILE A 318 27.87 -11.99 32.27
C ILE A 318 27.45 -11.73 33.72
N PHE A 319 26.70 -12.64 34.36
CA PHE A 319 26.37 -12.52 35.78
C PHE A 319 27.62 -12.53 36.68
N VAL A 320 28.64 -13.34 36.37
CA VAL A 320 29.97 -13.25 37.04
C VAL A 320 30.59 -11.87 36.84
N LYS A 321 30.53 -11.29 35.64
CA LYS A 321 31.05 -9.94 35.39
C LYS A 321 30.31 -8.86 36.20
N ILE A 322 28.99 -8.95 36.35
CA ILE A 322 28.21 -8.04 37.21
C ILE A 322 28.59 -8.20 38.69
N SER A 323 28.76 -9.45 39.14
CA SER A 323 29.25 -9.76 40.48
C SER A 323 30.61 -9.11 40.77
N ASP A 324 31.52 -9.11 39.80
CA ASP A 324 32.84 -8.46 39.91
C ASP A 324 32.77 -6.94 39.98
N ILE A 325 31.89 -6.31 39.19
CA ILE A 325 31.67 -4.85 39.24
C ILE A 325 31.20 -4.45 40.65
N TYR A 326 30.19 -5.13 41.20
CA TYR A 326 29.73 -4.85 42.57
C TYR A 326 30.78 -5.17 43.65
N ALA A 327 31.63 -6.18 43.46
CA ALA A 327 32.74 -6.45 44.37
C ALA A 327 33.78 -5.31 44.37
N LYS A 328 34.11 -4.79 43.19
CA LYS A 328 35.01 -3.64 42.99
C LYS A 328 34.45 -2.35 43.61
N GLU A 329 33.12 -2.17 43.58
CA GLU A 329 32.42 -1.06 44.25
C GLU A 329 32.26 -1.25 45.77
N GLY A 330 32.60 -2.42 46.32
CA GLY A 330 32.43 -2.75 47.74
C GLY A 330 30.99 -3.12 48.15
N ILE A 331 30.09 -3.35 47.18
CA ILE A 331 28.68 -3.71 47.42
C ILE A 331 28.55 -5.23 47.50
N GLU A 332 29.08 -5.81 48.58
CA GLU A 332 29.22 -7.27 48.73
C GLU A 332 27.91 -8.05 48.56
N ASP A 333 26.78 -7.55 49.09
CA ASP A 333 25.52 -8.30 49.07
C ASP A 333 25.02 -8.51 47.63
N LYS A 334 25.05 -7.47 46.80
CA LYS A 334 24.73 -7.57 45.37
C LYS A 334 25.75 -8.41 44.62
N SER A 335 27.04 -8.32 44.95
CA SER A 335 28.07 -9.18 44.36
C SER A 335 27.77 -10.66 44.61
N ARG A 336 27.40 -11.03 45.85
CA ARG A 336 27.01 -12.39 46.23
C ARG A 336 25.70 -12.84 45.56
N GLU A 337 24.74 -11.93 45.37
CA GLU A 337 23.49 -12.18 44.65
C GLU A 337 23.74 -12.58 43.18
N PHE A 338 24.44 -11.74 42.41
CA PHE A 338 24.75 -12.04 41.01
C PHE A 338 25.67 -13.25 40.83
N TYR A 339 26.53 -13.55 41.81
CA TYR A 339 27.34 -14.77 41.81
C TYR A 339 26.47 -16.04 41.91
N ARG A 340 25.47 -16.04 42.80
CA ARG A 340 24.51 -17.16 42.93
C ARG A 340 23.67 -17.31 41.67
N LEU A 341 23.20 -16.20 41.09
CA LEU A 341 22.43 -16.23 39.84
C LEU A 341 23.25 -16.84 38.68
N ALA A 342 24.56 -16.59 38.63
CA ALA A 342 25.46 -17.26 37.69
C ALA A 342 25.55 -18.77 37.93
N GLU A 343 25.69 -19.19 39.20
CA GLU A 343 25.80 -20.60 39.61
C GLU A 343 24.51 -21.39 39.38
N GLU A 344 23.34 -20.77 39.60
CA GLU A 344 22.03 -21.35 39.29
C GLU A 344 21.78 -21.43 37.77
N THR A 345 22.31 -20.48 37.01
CA THR A 345 22.17 -20.44 35.54
C THR A 345 23.03 -21.51 34.85
N ASP A 346 24.28 -21.65 35.25
CA ASP A 346 25.21 -22.68 34.75
C ASP A 346 26.12 -23.21 35.89
N PRO A 347 25.69 -24.26 36.61
CA PRO A 347 26.48 -24.88 37.67
C PRO A 347 27.82 -25.46 37.19
N GLY A 348 27.99 -25.66 35.88
CA GLY A 348 29.23 -26.14 35.26
C GLY A 348 30.19 -25.03 34.83
N ASN A 349 29.86 -23.75 35.07
CA ASN A 349 30.65 -22.63 34.57
C ASN A 349 32.08 -22.64 35.14
N SER A 350 33.07 -22.65 34.24
CA SER A 350 34.50 -22.76 34.59
C SER A 350 34.99 -21.64 35.51
N GLN A 351 34.46 -20.42 35.39
CA GLN A 351 34.85 -19.29 36.24
C GLN A 351 34.39 -19.48 37.69
N ILE A 352 33.19 -20.05 37.88
CA ILE A 352 32.58 -20.33 39.18
C ILE A 352 33.36 -21.47 39.87
N VAL A 353 33.60 -22.55 39.14
CA VAL A 353 34.36 -23.72 39.63
C VAL A 353 35.80 -23.35 40.02
N GLU A 354 36.46 -22.46 39.26
CA GLU A 354 37.82 -22.01 39.60
C GLU A 354 37.84 -21.12 40.86
N ARG A 355 36.83 -20.26 41.04
CA ARG A 355 36.70 -19.41 42.24
C ARG A 355 36.37 -20.21 43.49
N GLN A 356 35.55 -21.25 43.39
CA GLN A 356 35.31 -22.21 44.49
C GLN A 356 36.61 -22.90 44.90
N LYS A 357 37.38 -23.44 43.95
CA LYS A 357 38.71 -24.05 44.20
C LYS A 357 39.76 -23.10 44.79
N LYS A 358 39.59 -21.78 44.68
CA LYS A 358 40.45 -20.77 45.33
C LYS A 358 39.99 -20.40 46.74
N LYS A 359 38.73 -20.69 47.11
CA LYS A 359 38.21 -20.52 48.48
C LYS A 359 38.52 -21.72 49.37
N ASP A 360 38.54 -22.92 48.81
CA ASP A 360 38.99 -24.13 49.51
C ASP A 360 40.54 -24.24 49.45
N PRO A 361 41.27 -24.07 50.56
CA PRO A 361 42.72 -24.24 50.54
C PRO A 361 43.09 -25.71 50.24
N PRO A 362 44.17 -25.97 49.48
CA PRO A 362 44.59 -27.33 49.19
C PRO A 362 44.90 -28.07 50.49
N LYS A 363 44.19 -29.18 50.73
CA LYS A 363 44.52 -30.11 51.82
C LYS A 363 45.97 -30.54 51.63
N LYS A 364 46.83 -30.27 52.62
CA LYS A 364 48.21 -30.75 52.63
C LYS A 364 48.21 -32.28 52.60
N GLU A 365 48.64 -32.85 51.49
CA GLU A 365 48.98 -34.27 51.42
C GLU A 365 50.23 -34.52 52.28
N THR A 366 50.04 -35.26 53.37
CA THR A 366 51.15 -35.84 54.14
C THR A 366 51.65 -37.09 53.44
N PRO A 367 52.97 -37.25 53.21
CA PRO A 367 53.50 -38.43 52.52
C PRO A 367 53.35 -39.70 53.37
N ALA A 368 53.07 -40.82 52.69
CA ALA A 368 52.87 -42.13 53.29
C ALA A 368 54.19 -42.81 53.72
N PRO A 369 54.11 -43.82 54.60
CA PRO A 369 55.12 -44.87 54.66
C PRO A 369 54.55 -46.30 54.48
N ALA A 370 55.11 -46.98 53.48
CA ALA A 370 55.48 -48.41 53.41
C ALA A 370 54.42 -49.55 53.43
N GLU A 371 54.70 -50.53 52.58
CA GLU A 371 53.94 -51.72 52.22
C GLU A 371 53.89 -52.83 53.30
N LYS A 372 52.88 -53.71 53.24
CA LYS A 372 53.08 -55.16 52.93
C LYS A 372 51.81 -56.02 52.80
N GLU A 373 51.74 -56.72 51.66
CA GLU A 373 51.27 -58.10 51.41
C GLU A 373 50.11 -58.81 52.16
N LYS A 374 49.29 -59.49 51.32
CA LYS A 374 48.57 -60.79 51.50
C LYS A 374 47.11 -60.81 52.01
N ALA A 375 46.38 -61.78 51.45
CA ALA A 375 44.95 -62.12 51.61
C ALA A 375 44.82 -63.68 51.67
N PRO A 376 43.63 -64.33 51.63
CA PRO A 376 42.22 -63.95 51.92
C PRO A 376 41.74 -64.80 53.14
N PRO A 377 40.61 -65.55 53.25
CA PRO A 377 39.29 -65.57 52.56
C PRO A 377 38.01 -65.78 53.45
N ALA A 378 36.84 -65.76 52.77
CA ALA A 378 35.58 -66.50 53.03
C ALA A 378 34.63 -66.08 54.19
N GLY A 379 33.31 -66.00 53.88
CA GLY A 379 32.29 -65.66 54.89
C GLY A 379 30.78 -65.54 54.55
N ILE A 380 30.25 -66.19 53.50
CA ILE A 380 28.83 -66.68 53.37
C ILE A 380 27.64 -65.66 53.34
N ASP A 381 26.79 -65.76 52.30
CA ASP A 381 25.46 -65.10 52.17
C ASP A 381 24.32 -65.82 52.94
N PRO A 382 23.09 -65.24 53.08
CA PRO A 382 22.09 -65.45 52.02
C PRO A 382 21.15 -64.26 51.67
N LEU A 383 20.72 -64.32 50.41
CA LEU A 383 19.64 -63.58 49.70
C LEU A 383 18.21 -64.00 50.20
N PRO A 384 17.07 -63.31 49.86
CA PRO A 384 16.67 -63.00 48.47
C PRO A 384 15.89 -61.70 48.14
N ASP A 385 16.17 -61.21 46.92
CA ASP A 385 15.31 -60.83 45.78
C ASP A 385 14.01 -60.00 45.96
N ILE A 386 13.85 -58.99 45.07
CA ILE A 386 12.98 -59.04 43.87
C ILE A 386 13.46 -58.00 42.83
N GLU A 387 13.28 -58.31 41.53
CA GLU A 387 13.85 -57.60 40.37
C GLU A 387 13.07 -56.33 39.92
N PRO A 388 13.70 -55.42 39.13
CA PRO A 388 13.01 -54.35 38.40
C PRO A 388 12.82 -54.65 36.89
N GLU A 389 11.64 -54.32 36.35
CA GLU A 389 11.37 -54.41 34.90
C GLU A 389 12.03 -53.29 34.07
N LYS A 390 12.37 -53.61 32.82
CA LYS A 390 12.86 -52.66 31.81
C LYS A 390 11.70 -52.11 30.98
N ILE A 391 11.77 -50.83 30.60
CA ILE A 391 11.10 -50.35 29.37
C ILE A 391 12.14 -49.67 28.46
N VAL A 392 12.03 -49.99 27.17
CA VAL A 392 12.89 -49.56 26.06
C VAL A 392 12.40 -48.22 25.52
N MET A 393 13.32 -47.35 25.08
CA MET A 393 12.97 -46.27 24.14
C MET A 393 13.79 -46.37 22.85
N ASP A 394 13.07 -46.23 21.73
CA ASP A 394 13.51 -46.51 20.37
C ASP A 394 14.25 -45.31 19.75
N ASN A 395 15.10 -45.58 18.76
CA ASN A 395 16.11 -44.65 18.27
C ASN A 395 15.93 -44.38 16.77
N LYS A 396 15.36 -43.21 16.40
CA LYS A 396 15.21 -42.81 14.99
C LYS A 396 15.87 -41.47 14.69
N LYS A 397 16.82 -41.53 13.75
CA LYS A 397 17.55 -40.39 13.17
C LYS A 397 16.70 -39.67 12.12
N THR A 398 16.87 -38.36 12.01
CA THR A 398 16.56 -37.56 10.81
C THR A 398 17.74 -36.62 10.49
N PRO A 399 17.97 -36.26 9.20
CA PRO A 399 19.14 -35.48 8.77
C PRO A 399 18.94 -33.95 8.91
N PRO A 400 20.02 -33.15 8.85
CA PRO A 400 19.93 -31.69 9.01
C PRO A 400 19.48 -30.98 7.72
N PRO A 401 18.77 -29.83 7.81
CA PRO A 401 18.56 -28.94 6.68
C PRO A 401 19.80 -28.09 6.37
N GLU A 402 19.88 -27.62 5.13
CA GLU A 402 21.04 -26.94 4.56
C GLU A 402 21.24 -25.51 5.09
N ARG A 403 22.48 -25.01 4.99
CA ARG A 403 22.84 -23.63 5.34
C ARG A 403 22.56 -22.71 4.15
N ASP A 404 21.40 -22.05 4.16
CA ASP A 404 21.21 -20.91 3.28
C ASP A 404 21.82 -19.63 3.86
N LYS A 405 22.41 -18.82 2.98
CA LYS A 405 23.24 -17.67 3.37
C LYS A 405 22.36 -16.46 3.66
N LEU A 406 22.29 -16.04 4.92
CA LEU A 406 21.72 -14.73 5.27
C LEU A 406 22.49 -13.62 4.53
N LYS A 407 21.87 -13.01 3.52
CA LYS A 407 22.30 -11.72 2.99
C LYS A 407 21.82 -10.64 3.96
N ILE A 408 22.73 -9.80 4.42
CA ILE A 408 22.40 -8.60 5.18
C ILE A 408 21.59 -7.68 4.26
N LYS A 409 20.30 -7.46 4.57
CA LYS A 409 19.49 -6.43 3.93
C LYS A 409 19.73 -5.10 4.64
N THR A 410 20.27 -4.12 3.92
CA THR A 410 20.21 -2.70 4.32
C THR A 410 18.80 -2.17 4.00
N GLY A 411 18.11 -1.64 5.01
CA GLY A 411 16.65 -1.51 4.97
C GLY A 411 16.08 -0.16 4.50
N LEU A 412 15.11 -0.25 3.58
CA LEU A 412 13.96 0.67 3.44
C LEU A 412 12.61 -0.08 3.38
N ASP A 413 12.59 -1.40 3.55
CA ASP A 413 11.44 -2.26 3.23
C ASP A 413 10.25 -2.11 4.20
N ASP A 414 10.47 -1.63 5.43
CA ASP A 414 9.50 -1.73 6.54
C ASP A 414 8.74 -0.41 6.88
N ILE A 415 8.79 0.61 6.00
CA ILE A 415 8.30 1.97 6.32
C ILE A 415 6.76 2.11 6.27
N PHE A 416 6.01 1.11 5.78
CA PHE A 416 4.60 1.30 5.36
C PHE A 416 3.50 0.77 6.31
N GLU A 417 3.82 0.10 7.42
CA GLU A 417 2.80 -0.61 8.23
C GLU A 417 1.92 0.26 9.16
N MET A 418 2.05 1.59 9.15
CA MET A 418 1.36 2.50 10.09
C MET A 418 0.30 3.44 9.50
N ALA A 419 -0.08 3.30 8.23
CA ALA A 419 -0.96 4.27 7.54
C ALA A 419 -2.41 3.80 7.25
N GLY A 420 -2.80 2.57 7.65
CA GLY A 420 -4.08 1.97 7.21
C GLY A 420 -5.08 1.65 8.32
N SER A 421 -5.84 2.64 8.82
CA SER A 421 -7.11 2.43 9.56
C SER A 421 -7.88 3.73 9.85
N SER A 422 -8.84 4.11 8.99
CA SER A 422 -10.06 4.85 9.42
C SER A 422 -11.15 5.00 8.34
N GLU A 423 -11.47 3.94 7.58
CA GLU A 423 -12.73 3.97 6.81
C GLU A 423 -13.93 3.62 7.69
N LYS A 424 -14.66 4.66 8.11
CA LYS A 424 -16.02 4.48 8.65
C LYS A 424 -17.00 4.25 7.51
N THR A 425 -17.76 3.16 7.62
CA THR A 425 -18.85 2.77 6.74
C THR A 425 -19.86 3.89 6.46
N ILE A 426 -20.09 4.21 5.18
CA ILE A 426 -21.28 4.91 4.69
C ILE A 426 -21.93 4.03 3.62
N GLY A 427 -23.25 3.92 3.66
CA GLY A 427 -24.01 2.88 2.96
C GLY A 427 -24.05 3.01 1.43
N LYS A 428 -24.17 1.86 0.76
CA LYS A 428 -24.39 1.76 -0.69
C LYS A 428 -25.65 2.54 -1.10
N SER A 429 -25.50 3.37 -2.13
CA SER A 429 -26.62 3.89 -2.94
C SER A 429 -26.39 3.45 -4.40
N PRO A 430 -27.44 3.06 -5.16
CA PRO A 430 -27.27 2.57 -6.52
C PRO A 430 -26.88 3.72 -7.48
N GLY A 431 -25.84 3.52 -8.28
CA GLY A 431 -25.43 4.47 -9.30
C GLY A 431 -26.42 4.55 -10.47
N PRO A 432 -26.55 5.71 -11.15
CA PRO A 432 -27.45 5.87 -12.29
C PRO A 432 -26.97 5.08 -13.52
N ALA A 433 -27.93 4.54 -14.28
CA ALA A 433 -27.67 3.74 -15.47
C ALA A 433 -27.05 4.57 -16.64
N PRO A 434 -26.26 3.94 -17.54
CA PRO A 434 -25.56 4.65 -18.59
C PRO A 434 -26.48 5.24 -19.67
N VAL A 435 -26.01 6.37 -20.22
CA VAL A 435 -26.65 7.13 -21.29
C VAL A 435 -26.07 6.73 -22.65
N PRO A 436 -26.90 6.35 -23.66
CA PRO A 436 -26.43 6.29 -25.04
C PRO A 436 -26.35 7.70 -25.64
N LEU A 437 -25.21 8.02 -26.27
CA LEU A 437 -24.98 9.27 -26.99
C LEU A 437 -25.29 9.12 -28.47
N ILE A 438 -25.98 10.12 -29.03
CA ILE A 438 -26.29 10.26 -30.45
C ILE A 438 -25.01 10.72 -31.19
N GLU A 439 -24.84 10.33 -32.45
CA GLU A 439 -23.80 10.89 -33.32
C GLU A 439 -24.08 12.38 -33.61
N GLU A 440 -23.31 13.28 -32.99
CA GLU A 440 -23.28 14.69 -33.38
C GLU A 440 -22.06 15.00 -34.23
N LYS A 441 -22.31 15.32 -35.50
CA LYS A 441 -21.36 16.10 -36.30
C LYS A 441 -21.32 17.51 -35.72
N GLN A 442 -20.15 17.94 -35.26
CA GLN A 442 -19.94 19.31 -34.79
C GLN A 442 -20.16 20.32 -35.93
N THR A 443 -21.35 20.91 -35.97
CA THR A 443 -21.59 22.23 -36.57
C THR A 443 -21.40 23.28 -35.47
N LYS A 444 -20.80 24.43 -35.80
CA LYS A 444 -20.70 25.52 -34.82
C LYS A 444 -22.08 26.09 -34.57
N GLU A 445 -22.55 25.99 -33.33
CA GLU A 445 -23.80 26.59 -32.86
C GLU A 445 -23.79 28.12 -33.08
N THR A 446 -24.94 28.65 -33.47
CA THR A 446 -25.17 30.05 -33.84
C THR A 446 -26.40 30.60 -33.09
N LYS A 447 -26.67 31.90 -33.21
CA LYS A 447 -27.88 32.48 -32.60
C LYS A 447 -29.20 31.88 -33.13
N GLU A 448 -29.18 31.23 -34.30
CA GLU A 448 -30.36 30.54 -34.86
C GLU A 448 -30.72 29.25 -34.10
N ASP A 449 -29.75 28.67 -33.38
CA ASP A 449 -29.94 27.43 -32.60
C ASP A 449 -30.56 27.66 -31.22
N ILE A 450 -30.65 28.92 -30.77
CA ILE A 450 -31.17 29.30 -29.44
C ILE A 450 -32.56 28.70 -29.15
N PRO A 451 -33.57 28.75 -30.05
CA PRO A 451 -34.88 28.14 -29.79
C PRO A 451 -34.82 26.61 -29.64
N GLY A 452 -33.90 25.96 -30.35
CA GLY A 452 -33.65 24.52 -30.26
C GLY A 452 -33.02 24.15 -28.92
N LEU A 453 -31.94 24.82 -28.54
CA LEU A 453 -31.27 24.66 -27.24
C LEU A 453 -32.22 24.95 -26.08
N THR A 454 -33.04 26.00 -26.18
CA THR A 454 -34.06 26.36 -25.17
C THR A 454 -35.12 25.26 -25.02
N SER A 455 -35.65 24.74 -26.13
CA SER A 455 -36.66 23.68 -26.12
C SER A 455 -36.12 22.36 -25.57
N LEU A 456 -34.85 22.05 -25.88
CA LEU A 456 -34.15 20.89 -25.36
C LEU A 456 -33.87 21.03 -23.85
N ALA A 457 -33.47 22.22 -23.41
CA ALA A 457 -33.29 22.56 -22.00
C ALA A 457 -34.61 22.41 -21.22
N ASP A 458 -35.70 23.00 -21.71
CA ASP A 458 -37.05 22.85 -21.13
C ASP A 458 -37.45 21.37 -21.01
N SER A 459 -37.17 20.55 -22.03
CA SER A 459 -37.45 19.11 -22.00
C SER A 459 -36.63 18.37 -20.94
N TYR A 460 -35.33 18.68 -20.81
CA TYR A 460 -34.47 18.07 -19.78
C TYR A 460 -34.96 18.42 -18.36
N ILE A 461 -35.21 19.71 -18.07
CA ILE A 461 -35.74 20.18 -16.78
C ILE A 461 -37.08 19.51 -16.47
N GLN A 462 -37.98 19.35 -17.45
CA GLN A 462 -39.28 18.70 -17.26
C GLN A 462 -39.17 17.19 -16.98
N THR A 463 -38.07 16.55 -17.40
CA THR A 463 -37.77 15.13 -17.09
C THR A 463 -36.91 14.93 -15.83
N GLY A 464 -36.57 15.99 -15.10
CA GLY A 464 -35.71 15.94 -13.90
C GLY A 464 -34.21 15.78 -14.20
N ALA A 465 -33.80 15.88 -15.46
CA ALA A 465 -32.41 15.91 -15.90
C ALA A 465 -31.86 17.34 -15.77
N PHE A 466 -31.71 17.80 -14.53
CA PHE A 466 -31.46 19.21 -14.24
C PHE A 466 -30.10 19.69 -14.75
N ASP A 467 -29.04 18.91 -14.58
CA ASP A 467 -27.68 19.28 -14.97
C ASP A 467 -27.57 19.46 -16.49
N GLU A 468 -28.10 18.53 -17.29
CA GLU A 468 -28.12 18.67 -18.76
C GLU A 468 -29.02 19.83 -19.21
N GLY A 469 -30.15 20.06 -18.54
CA GLY A 469 -31.03 21.20 -18.86
C GLY A 469 -30.38 22.55 -18.54
N ILE A 470 -29.66 22.64 -17.42
CA ILE A 470 -28.86 23.81 -17.04
C ILE A 470 -27.73 24.05 -18.05
N GLU A 471 -27.03 23.00 -18.49
CA GLU A 471 -25.97 23.10 -19.51
C GLU A 471 -26.52 23.64 -20.84
N MET A 472 -27.67 23.13 -21.32
CA MET A 472 -28.29 23.64 -22.56
C MET A 472 -28.75 25.09 -22.42
N TYR A 473 -29.27 25.49 -21.25
CA TYR A 473 -29.58 26.89 -20.96
C TYR A 473 -28.34 27.79 -20.95
N GLN A 474 -27.23 27.33 -20.38
CA GLN A 474 -25.95 28.06 -20.40
C GLN A 474 -25.42 28.22 -21.83
N LYS A 475 -25.53 27.20 -22.70
CA LYS A 475 -25.17 27.30 -24.12
C LYS A 475 -26.02 28.32 -24.86
N ALA A 476 -27.35 28.27 -24.69
CA ALA A 476 -28.25 29.27 -25.26
C ALA A 476 -27.92 30.70 -24.76
N MET A 477 -27.61 30.86 -23.47
CA MET A 477 -27.25 32.14 -22.86
C MET A 477 -25.84 32.63 -23.27
N ALA A 478 -24.91 31.73 -23.62
CA ALA A 478 -23.61 32.12 -24.18
C ALA A 478 -23.74 32.67 -25.61
N LEU A 479 -24.74 32.21 -26.37
CA LEU A 479 -25.06 32.71 -27.70
C LEU A 479 -25.82 34.05 -27.65
N ASP A 480 -26.61 34.32 -26.60
CA ASP A 480 -27.26 35.62 -26.39
C ASP A 480 -27.30 36.07 -24.90
N PRO A 481 -26.19 36.62 -24.37
CA PRO A 481 -26.07 36.93 -22.93
C PRO A 481 -27.01 38.02 -22.40
N GLY A 482 -27.63 38.81 -23.29
CA GLY A 482 -28.61 39.85 -22.93
C GLY A 482 -30.05 39.36 -22.80
N ASN A 483 -30.31 38.06 -23.00
CA ASN A 483 -31.65 37.50 -23.04
C ASN A 483 -32.19 37.24 -21.62
N GLU A 484 -32.96 38.18 -21.09
CA GLU A 484 -33.58 38.07 -19.77
C GLU A 484 -34.58 36.90 -19.66
N GLU A 485 -35.18 36.42 -20.75
CA GLU A 485 -36.05 35.23 -20.70
C GLU A 485 -35.23 33.96 -20.42
N LEU A 486 -34.13 33.75 -21.15
CA LEU A 486 -33.19 32.64 -20.92
C LEU A 486 -32.62 32.66 -19.51
N LYS A 487 -32.22 33.84 -19.03
CA LYS A 487 -31.69 34.05 -17.67
C LYS A 487 -32.72 33.72 -16.59
N ASN A 488 -33.99 34.11 -16.79
CA ASN A 488 -35.08 33.73 -15.88
C ASN A 488 -35.37 32.23 -15.90
N LYS A 489 -35.37 31.59 -17.08
CA LYS A 489 -35.54 30.14 -17.23
C LYS A 489 -34.39 29.35 -16.58
N LEU A 490 -33.15 29.79 -16.75
CA LEU A 490 -31.96 29.22 -16.10
C LEU A 490 -32.02 29.36 -14.57
N ASN A 491 -32.42 30.53 -14.05
CA ASN A 491 -32.62 30.73 -12.61
C ASN A 491 -33.75 29.86 -12.04
N ALA A 492 -34.83 29.65 -12.80
CA ALA A 492 -35.90 28.73 -12.43
C ALA A 492 -35.44 27.26 -12.45
N ALA A 493 -34.57 26.88 -13.39
CA ALA A 493 -33.94 25.56 -13.43
C ALA A 493 -33.07 25.30 -12.19
N TYR A 494 -32.18 26.24 -11.83
CA TYR A 494 -31.39 26.17 -10.60
C TYR A 494 -32.25 26.11 -9.32
N SER A 495 -33.32 26.90 -9.26
CA SER A 495 -34.23 26.90 -8.09
C SER A 495 -34.91 25.54 -7.91
N LYS A 496 -35.38 24.93 -9.02
CA LYS A 496 -35.98 23.58 -9.01
C LYS A 496 -34.95 22.51 -8.64
N TYR A 497 -33.73 22.60 -9.18
CA TYR A 497 -32.62 21.69 -8.85
C TYR A 497 -32.27 21.70 -7.36
N ALA A 498 -32.19 22.89 -6.77
CA ALA A 498 -31.91 23.07 -5.34
C ALA A 498 -33.07 22.67 -4.40
N GLY A 499 -34.24 22.30 -4.94
CA GLY A 499 -35.43 21.94 -4.15
C GLY A 499 -36.07 23.11 -3.39
N VAL A 500 -35.70 24.37 -3.71
CA VAL A 500 -36.19 25.56 -3.03
C VAL A 500 -37.34 26.18 -3.85
N PRO A 501 -38.56 26.33 -3.30
CA PRO A 501 -39.64 27.01 -4.01
C PRO A 501 -39.28 28.48 -4.24
N MET A 502 -39.49 28.98 -5.46
CA MET A 502 -39.25 30.39 -5.80
C MET A 502 -40.06 31.32 -4.89
N VAL A 503 -39.36 32.17 -4.13
CA VAL A 503 -39.98 33.34 -3.50
C VAL A 503 -40.27 34.36 -4.60
N ASP A 504 -41.54 34.71 -4.75
CA ASP A 504 -42.03 35.70 -5.71
C ASP A 504 -41.22 37.01 -5.56
N PRO A 505 -40.54 37.51 -6.60
CA PRO A 505 -39.66 38.67 -6.48
C PRO A 505 -40.38 39.92 -5.95
N LYS A 506 -41.69 40.06 -6.21
CA LYS A 506 -42.49 41.16 -5.65
C LYS A 506 -42.65 41.09 -4.14
N LYS A 507 -42.75 39.88 -3.58
CA LYS A 507 -42.80 39.69 -2.11
C LYS A 507 -41.44 39.96 -1.46
N LYS A 508 -40.35 39.71 -2.18
CA LYS A 508 -38.99 39.97 -1.68
C LYS A 508 -38.73 41.48 -1.55
N GLU A 509 -39.22 42.30 -2.49
CA GLU A 509 -39.23 43.77 -2.36
C GLU A 509 -40.12 44.26 -1.21
N GLU A 510 -41.31 43.69 -1.01
CA GLU A 510 -42.17 44.04 0.14
C GLU A 510 -41.55 43.65 1.49
N GLU A 511 -40.87 42.50 1.59
CA GLU A 511 -40.18 42.07 2.82
C GLU A 511 -38.90 42.85 3.09
N GLU A 512 -38.15 43.29 2.07
CA GLU A 512 -36.98 44.15 2.27
C GLU A 512 -37.38 45.58 2.66
N ASN A 513 -38.50 46.10 2.15
CA ASN A 513 -39.02 47.41 2.60
C ASN A 513 -39.59 47.34 4.03
N LYS A 514 -40.31 46.28 4.40
CA LYS A 514 -40.78 46.03 5.79
C LYS A 514 -39.68 45.72 6.82
N LYS A 515 -38.42 45.58 6.38
CA LYS A 515 -37.24 45.48 7.24
C LYS A 515 -36.39 46.76 7.26
N LYS A 516 -36.81 47.79 6.51
CA LYS A 516 -36.17 49.11 6.44
C LYS A 516 -37.03 50.23 7.04
N GLU A 517 -38.35 50.05 7.08
CA GLU A 517 -39.25 50.68 8.07
C GLU A 517 -39.10 50.02 9.45
#